data_AF-A0A2N3Y6Y6-F1
#
_entry.id   AF-A0A2N3Y6Y6-F1
#
_cell.length_a   1.000
_cell.length_b   1.000
_cell.length_c   1.000
_cell.angle_alpha   90.00
_cell.angle_beta   90.00
_cell.angle_gamma   90.00
#
_symmetry.space_group_name_H-M   'P 1'
#
loop_
_entity.id
_entity.type
_entity.pdbx_description
1 polymer ?
#
loop_
_entity_poly.entity_id
_entity_poly.type
_entity_poly.pdbx_seq_one_letter_code
_entity_poly.pdbx_strand_id
1 'polypeptide(L)'
;MTLPTDLEQWVSRCLDGPVSATDVSWDRGDSQVWRVTVGTRDAYVKRSPTSAAYSCEVHGYDHAARALATGEAPALLASDPSLRALLTSSLPGRVVRGYSLEVLDERRVHHLAGQFLRRWHDTTEPPPAQVRARARQSVTEQASEAQTYLEDLAAHLAPAEHRLLQRVTSELPDLAEALPVVFRHGDYSPRNWLWCSESSRLSLIDFEESAHGTAVEDLA
;
A
#
# COMPACT_ATOMS: atom_id res chain seq x y z
N MET A 1 1.38 23.88 -1.97
CA MET A 1 2.34 24.34 -3.02
C MET A 1 1.70 24.27 -4.41
N THR A 2 2.26 24.93 -5.42
CA THR A 2 1.86 24.73 -6.83
C THR A 2 2.56 23.52 -7.43
N LEU A 3 2.05 23.00 -8.55
CA LEU A 3 2.69 21.90 -9.27
C LEU A 3 4.04 22.36 -9.84
N PRO A 4 5.15 21.60 -9.66
CA PRO A 4 6.42 21.85 -10.32
C PRO A 4 6.27 21.97 -11.85
N THR A 5 7.07 22.84 -12.49
CA THR A 5 6.93 23.14 -13.94
C THR A 5 7.12 21.93 -14.84
N ASP A 6 8.04 21.02 -14.49
CA ASP A 6 8.26 19.76 -15.21
C ASP A 6 7.02 18.85 -15.16
N LEU A 7 6.39 18.73 -13.98
CA LEU A 7 5.14 18.00 -13.80
C LEU A 7 3.96 18.68 -14.50
N GLU A 8 3.87 20.01 -14.48
CA GLU A 8 2.83 20.75 -15.19
C GLU A 8 2.89 20.54 -16.71
N GLN A 9 4.09 20.58 -17.29
CA GLN A 9 4.31 20.28 -18.71
C GLN A 9 4.01 18.82 -19.07
N TRP A 10 4.24 17.89 -18.14
CA TRP A 10 3.90 16.49 -18.34
C TRP A 10 2.38 16.28 -18.27
N VAL A 11 1.72 16.80 -17.23
CA VAL A 11 0.27 16.67 -17.03
C VAL A 11 -0.52 17.31 -18.16
N SER A 12 -0.10 18.48 -18.66
CA SER A 12 -0.76 19.15 -19.81
C SER A 12 -0.62 18.39 -21.14
N ARG A 13 0.33 17.46 -21.26
CA ARG A 13 0.42 16.53 -22.40
C ARG A 13 -0.45 15.28 -22.21
N CYS A 14 -0.78 14.93 -20.97
CA CYS A 14 -1.58 13.76 -20.64
C CYS A 14 -3.09 14.07 -20.56
N LEU A 15 -3.46 15.30 -20.20
CA LEU A 15 -4.85 15.71 -19.99
C LEU A 15 -5.24 16.83 -20.96
N ASP A 16 -6.39 16.68 -21.60
CA ASP A 16 -6.93 17.68 -22.51
C ASP A 16 -7.63 18.82 -21.74
N GLY A 17 -7.01 20.01 -21.75
CA GLY A 17 -7.62 21.25 -21.25
C GLY A 17 -6.84 21.93 -20.12
N PRO A 18 -7.33 23.08 -19.62
CA PRO A 18 -6.67 23.81 -18.54
C PRO A 18 -6.70 23.01 -17.25
N VAL A 19 -5.54 22.92 -16.60
CA VAL A 19 -5.34 22.19 -15.35
C VAL A 19 -5.22 23.19 -14.19
N SER A 20 -5.97 22.95 -13.13
CA SER A 20 -5.67 23.54 -11.81
C SER A 20 -5.14 22.46 -10.89
N ALA A 21 -4.18 22.79 -10.02
CA ALA A 21 -3.53 21.82 -9.14
C ALA A 21 -3.56 22.32 -7.68
N THR A 22 -3.93 21.43 -6.77
CA THR A 22 -3.87 21.65 -5.33
C THR A 22 -3.01 20.56 -4.71
N ASP A 23 -2.00 20.97 -3.96
CA ASP A 23 -1.18 20.07 -3.15
C ASP A 23 -2.01 19.45 -2.02
N VAL A 24 -1.99 18.12 -1.97
CA VAL A 24 -2.71 17.28 -1.00
C VAL A 24 -1.78 16.24 -0.39
N SER A 25 -0.48 16.52 -0.41
CA SER A 25 0.55 15.66 0.18
C SER A 25 0.32 15.51 1.70
N TRP A 26 0.70 14.36 2.25
CA TRP A 26 0.71 14.18 3.70
C TRP A 26 1.91 14.91 4.32
N ASP A 27 1.71 15.56 5.47
CA ASP A 27 2.74 16.36 6.16
C ASP A 27 4.03 15.58 6.53
N ARG A 28 3.99 14.24 6.50
CA ARG A 28 5.10 13.34 6.85
C ARG A 28 5.48 12.36 5.73
N GLY A 29 4.90 12.50 4.55
CA GLY A 29 5.21 11.64 3.41
C GLY A 29 6.39 12.20 2.61
N ASP A 30 7.33 11.34 2.22
CA ASP A 30 8.39 11.72 1.29
C ASP A 30 7.88 11.83 -0.16
N SER A 31 6.71 11.23 -0.43
CA SER A 31 5.96 11.36 -1.68
C SER A 31 5.15 12.66 -1.72
N GLN A 32 5.13 13.30 -2.89
CA GLN A 32 4.35 14.51 -3.14
C GLN A 32 3.12 14.17 -3.97
N VAL A 33 1.95 14.67 -3.57
CA VAL A 33 0.66 14.37 -4.23
C VAL A 33 -0.09 15.66 -4.50
N TRP A 34 -0.59 15.80 -5.72
CA TRP A 34 -1.45 16.91 -6.13
C TRP A 34 -2.76 16.38 -6.68
N ARG A 35 -3.88 16.95 -6.23
CA ARG A 35 -5.16 16.83 -6.91
C ARG A 35 -5.13 17.81 -8.08
N VAL A 36 -5.33 17.30 -9.29
CA VAL A 36 -5.46 18.09 -10.51
C VAL A 36 -6.90 18.05 -11.00
N THR A 37 -7.44 19.21 -11.37
CA THR A 37 -8.81 19.34 -11.89
C THR A 37 -8.77 19.84 -13.32
N VAL A 38 -9.45 19.11 -14.22
CA VAL A 38 -9.63 19.46 -15.63
C VAL A 38 -11.12 19.47 -15.95
N GLY A 39 -11.66 20.67 -16.22
CA GLY A 39 -13.10 20.87 -16.33
C GLY A 39 -13.81 20.45 -15.03
N THR A 40 -14.62 19.40 -15.10
CA THR A 40 -15.36 18.84 -13.94
C THR A 40 -14.78 17.52 -13.41
N ARG A 41 -13.61 17.09 -13.91
CA ARG A 41 -12.99 15.81 -13.55
C ARG A 41 -11.74 16.04 -12.71
N ASP A 42 -11.60 15.22 -11.68
CA ASP A 42 -10.39 15.18 -10.87
C ASP A 42 -9.52 13.98 -11.25
N ALA A 43 -8.21 14.22 -11.16
CA ALA A 43 -7.17 13.20 -11.22
C ALA A 43 -6.12 13.51 -10.14
N TYR A 44 -5.22 12.57 -9.89
CA TYR A 44 -4.14 12.74 -8.92
C TYR A 44 -2.80 12.52 -9.58
N VAL A 45 -1.89 13.46 -9.33
CA VAL A 45 -0.49 13.37 -9.72
C VAL A 45 0.30 13.04 -8.47
N LYS A 46 1.09 11.97 -8.49
CA LYS A 46 2.00 11.60 -7.41
C LYS A 46 3.43 11.57 -7.94
N ARG A 47 4.36 12.13 -7.19
CA ARG A 47 5.81 12.03 -7.43
C ARG A 47 6.43 11.23 -6.30
N SER A 48 7.00 10.09 -6.65
CA SER A 48 7.65 9.20 -5.67
C SER A 48 9.05 9.74 -5.28
N PRO A 49 9.48 9.52 -4.03
CA PRO A 49 10.77 10.02 -3.53
C PRO A 49 11.96 9.33 -4.20
N THR A 50 11.81 8.05 -4.55
CA THR A 50 12.86 7.23 -5.13
C THR A 50 12.37 6.47 -6.36
N SER A 51 13.30 6.07 -7.23
CA SER A 51 12.95 5.25 -8.40
C SER A 51 12.45 3.86 -8.02
N ALA A 52 12.88 3.34 -6.85
CA ALA A 52 12.39 2.08 -6.31
C ALA A 52 10.91 2.19 -5.90
N ALA A 53 10.55 3.21 -5.12
CA ALA A 53 9.17 3.51 -4.72
C ALA A 53 8.26 3.69 -5.96
N TYR A 54 8.72 4.46 -6.95
CA TYR A 54 8.02 4.61 -8.23
C TYR A 54 7.78 3.26 -8.92
N SER A 55 8.80 2.40 -8.98
CA SER A 55 8.69 1.10 -9.66
C SER A 55 7.74 0.16 -8.91
N CYS A 56 7.79 0.13 -7.57
CA CYS A 56 6.85 -0.62 -6.75
C CYS A 56 5.41 -0.16 -7.00
N GLU A 57 5.18 1.16 -7.01
CA GLU A 57 3.85 1.71 -7.21
C GLU A 57 3.27 1.42 -8.60
N VAL A 58 4.09 1.52 -9.66
CA VAL A 58 3.68 1.11 -11.03
C VAL A 58 3.29 -0.36 -11.08
N HIS A 59 4.09 -1.26 -10.50
CA HIS A 59 3.75 -2.68 -10.43
C HIS A 59 2.51 -2.94 -9.57
N GLY A 60 2.32 -2.16 -8.51
CA GLY A 60 1.12 -2.17 -7.69
C GLY A 60 -0.15 -1.84 -8.48
N TYR A 61 -0.10 -0.79 -9.32
CA TYR A 61 -1.22 -0.46 -10.23
C TYR A 61 -1.48 -1.56 -11.26
N ASP A 62 -0.45 -2.17 -11.84
CA ASP A 62 -0.61 -3.30 -12.77
C ASP A 62 -1.28 -4.50 -12.07
N HIS A 63 -0.86 -4.81 -10.84
CA HIS A 63 -1.46 -5.88 -10.07
C HIS A 63 -2.93 -5.55 -9.70
N ALA A 64 -3.19 -4.33 -9.25
CA ALA A 64 -4.54 -3.85 -8.93
C ALA A 64 -5.50 -3.98 -10.11
N ALA A 65 -5.04 -3.63 -11.33
CA ALA A 65 -5.84 -3.74 -12.55
C ALA A 65 -6.24 -5.18 -12.90
N ARG A 66 -5.49 -6.18 -12.42
CA ARG A 66 -5.77 -7.60 -12.59
C ARG A 66 -6.61 -8.18 -11.44
N ALA A 67 -6.34 -7.75 -10.21
CA ALA A 67 -6.94 -8.31 -9.01
C ALA A 67 -8.30 -7.67 -8.64
N LEU A 68 -8.51 -6.41 -9.00
CA LEU A 68 -9.63 -5.59 -8.55
C LEU A 68 -10.53 -5.18 -9.71
N ALA A 69 -11.82 -5.01 -9.43
CA ALA A 69 -12.79 -4.56 -10.42
C ALA A 69 -12.66 -3.06 -10.70
N THR A 70 -13.23 -2.62 -11.82
CA THR A 70 -13.25 -1.19 -12.18
C THR A 70 -13.88 -0.34 -11.06
N GLY A 71 -13.14 0.67 -10.59
CA GLY A 71 -13.56 1.56 -9.51
C GLY A 71 -13.24 1.05 -8.10
N GLU A 72 -12.61 -0.11 -7.96
CA GLU A 72 -12.06 -0.61 -6.69
C GLU A 72 -10.61 -0.16 -6.46
N ALA A 73 -9.94 0.38 -7.47
CA ALA A 73 -8.66 1.08 -7.40
C ALA A 73 -8.62 2.22 -8.44
N PRO A 74 -7.79 3.28 -8.24
CA PRO A 74 -7.58 4.30 -9.25
C PRO A 74 -7.00 3.67 -10.52
N ALA A 75 -7.46 4.10 -11.69
CA ALA A 75 -6.83 3.73 -12.94
C ALA A 75 -5.54 4.52 -13.12
N LEU A 76 -4.44 3.85 -13.47
CA LEU A 76 -3.20 4.51 -13.89
C LEU A 76 -3.40 5.07 -15.31
N LEU A 77 -3.47 6.39 -15.42
CA LEU A 77 -3.72 7.10 -16.68
C LEU A 77 -2.43 7.35 -17.45
N ALA A 78 -1.35 7.68 -16.73
CA ALA A 78 -0.02 7.86 -17.29
C ALA A 78 1.06 7.69 -16.22
N SER A 79 2.28 7.36 -16.65
CA SER A 79 3.46 7.26 -15.80
C SER A 79 4.71 7.77 -16.53
N ASP A 80 5.59 8.49 -15.83
CA ASP A 80 6.89 8.93 -16.35
C ASP A 80 8.03 8.56 -15.38
N PRO A 81 8.90 7.60 -15.75
CA PRO A 81 9.99 7.15 -14.87
C PRO A 81 11.08 8.19 -14.69
N SER A 82 11.27 9.13 -15.63
CA SER A 82 12.27 10.19 -15.51
C SER A 82 11.85 11.22 -14.46
N LEU A 83 10.56 11.49 -14.35
CA LEU A 83 9.97 12.36 -13.34
C LEU A 83 9.67 11.63 -12.02
N ARG A 84 9.64 10.28 -12.06
CA ARG A 84 9.10 9.41 -11.00
C ARG A 84 7.65 9.74 -10.68
N ALA A 85 6.87 10.02 -11.72
CA ALA A 85 5.54 10.58 -11.59
C ALA A 85 4.47 9.65 -12.14
N LEU A 86 3.33 9.59 -11.46
CA LEU A 86 2.13 8.84 -11.84
C LEU A 86 0.93 9.78 -11.89
N LEU A 87 0.05 9.55 -12.85
CA LEU A 87 -1.22 10.25 -13.01
C LEU A 87 -2.33 9.21 -12.94
N THR A 88 -3.28 9.41 -12.04
CA THR A 88 -4.32 8.42 -11.73
C THR A 88 -5.71 9.04 -11.73
N SER A 89 -6.73 8.23 -12.03
CA SER A 89 -8.11 8.68 -11.93
C SER A 89 -8.51 8.99 -10.49
N SER A 90 -9.45 9.90 -10.28
CA SER A 90 -10.11 10.01 -8.97
C SER A 90 -11.02 8.81 -8.68
N LEU A 91 -11.25 8.55 -7.39
CA LEU A 91 -12.26 7.63 -6.89
C LEU A 91 -13.19 8.36 -5.91
N PRO A 92 -14.48 7.99 -5.84
CA PRO A 92 -15.36 8.53 -4.83
C PRO A 92 -15.06 7.92 -3.45
N GLY A 93 -15.50 8.62 -2.40
CA GLY A 93 -15.40 8.15 -1.03
C GLY A 93 -14.42 8.95 -0.19
N ARG A 94 -14.27 8.53 1.06
CA ARG A 94 -13.40 9.17 2.05
C ARG A 94 -12.48 8.12 2.66
N VAL A 95 -11.25 8.52 3.00
CA VAL A 95 -10.31 7.66 3.71
C VAL A 95 -10.96 7.15 5.00
N VAL A 96 -10.91 5.84 5.23
CA VAL A 96 -11.56 5.18 6.39
C VAL A 96 -10.86 5.58 7.69
N ARG A 97 -9.53 5.73 7.70
CA ARG A 97 -8.80 6.17 8.90
C ARG A 97 -9.34 7.52 9.41
N GLY A 98 -9.82 7.51 10.64
CA GLY A 98 -10.37 8.70 11.31
C GLY A 98 -11.76 9.10 10.82
N TYR A 99 -12.38 8.33 9.92
CA TYR A 99 -13.75 8.55 9.50
C TYR A 99 -14.70 7.82 10.44
N SER A 100 -15.58 8.57 11.12
CA SER A 100 -16.60 7.99 11.99
C SER A 100 -17.67 7.28 11.14
N LEU A 101 -17.61 5.95 11.13
CA LEU A 101 -18.59 5.08 10.49
C LEU A 101 -19.62 4.60 11.52
N GLU A 102 -20.85 4.38 11.05
CA GLU A 102 -21.82 3.60 11.80
C GLU A 102 -21.35 2.15 11.93
N VAL A 103 -21.71 1.48 13.03
CA VAL A 103 -21.23 0.11 13.34
C VAL A 103 -21.47 -0.89 12.21
N LEU A 104 -22.58 -0.74 11.48
CA LEU A 104 -22.90 -1.60 10.35
C LEU A 104 -21.97 -1.35 9.15
N ASP A 105 -21.65 -0.08 8.87
CA ASP A 105 -20.73 0.30 7.80
C ASP A 105 -19.30 -0.11 8.13
N GLU A 106 -18.86 0.07 9.38
CA GLU A 106 -17.53 -0.36 9.83
C GLU A 106 -17.35 -1.88 9.64
N ARG A 107 -18.32 -2.69 10.10
CA ARG A 107 -18.30 -4.14 9.87
C ARG A 107 -18.25 -4.50 8.40
N ARG A 108 -19.02 -3.79 7.57
CA ARG A 108 -19.06 -4.01 6.13
C ARG A 108 -17.74 -3.65 5.46
N VAL A 109 -17.13 -2.53 5.83
CA VAL A 109 -15.81 -2.09 5.35
C VAL A 109 -14.76 -3.16 5.65
N HIS A 110 -14.67 -3.64 6.89
CA HIS A 110 -13.70 -4.67 7.25
C HIS A 110 -13.97 -6.01 6.56
N HIS A 111 -15.24 -6.38 6.36
CA HIS A 111 -15.59 -7.57 5.59
C HIS A 111 -15.15 -7.46 4.13
N LEU A 112 -15.42 -6.32 3.49
CA LEU A 112 -14.98 -6.04 2.11
C LEU A 112 -13.46 -5.97 2.00
N ALA A 113 -12.78 -5.40 3.00
CA ALA A 113 -11.32 -5.36 3.05
C ALA A 113 -10.74 -6.79 3.07
N GLY A 114 -11.25 -7.67 3.92
CA GLY A 114 -10.82 -9.09 3.92
C GLY A 114 -11.03 -9.77 2.55
N GLN A 115 -12.14 -9.47 1.87
CA GLN A 115 -12.39 -9.99 0.52
C GLN A 115 -11.44 -9.39 -0.54
N PHE A 116 -11.12 -8.11 -0.44
CA PHE A 116 -10.14 -7.42 -1.30
C PHE A 116 -8.77 -8.05 -1.16
N LEU A 117 -8.29 -8.19 0.08
CA LEU A 117 -6.98 -8.73 0.35
C LEU A 117 -6.86 -10.17 -0.13
N ARG A 118 -7.91 -10.99 0.06
CA ARG A 118 -7.96 -12.34 -0.49
C ARG A 118 -7.83 -12.35 -2.02
N ARG A 119 -8.59 -11.51 -2.73
CA ARG A 119 -8.49 -11.41 -4.22
C ARG A 119 -7.12 -10.94 -4.67
N TRP A 120 -6.55 -9.97 -3.96
CA TRP A 120 -5.20 -9.47 -4.19
C TRP A 120 -4.18 -10.60 -4.08
N HIS A 121 -4.14 -11.30 -2.94
CA HIS A 121 -3.23 -12.43 -2.72
C HIS A 121 -3.45 -13.58 -3.71
N ASP A 122 -4.71 -13.93 -4.01
CA ASP A 122 -5.07 -14.99 -4.97
C ASP A 122 -4.62 -14.67 -6.42
N THR A 123 -4.45 -13.39 -6.77
CA THR A 123 -4.00 -12.94 -8.10
C THR A 123 -2.47 -12.92 -8.23
N THR A 124 -1.74 -13.31 -7.19
CA THR A 124 -0.28 -13.33 -7.21
C THR A 124 0.25 -14.31 -8.26
N GLU A 125 1.13 -13.80 -9.14
CA GLU A 125 1.95 -14.66 -9.98
C GLU A 125 3.04 -15.36 -9.15
N PRO A 126 3.38 -16.63 -9.44
CA PRO A 126 4.43 -17.33 -8.72
C PRO A 126 5.75 -16.52 -8.72
N PRO A 127 6.25 -16.08 -7.54
CA PRO A 127 7.47 -15.30 -7.49
C PRO A 127 8.68 -16.16 -7.89
N PRO A 128 9.71 -15.57 -8.52
CA PRO A 128 10.98 -16.26 -8.74
C PRO A 128 11.53 -16.84 -7.43
N ALA A 129 12.19 -18.01 -7.50
CA ALA A 129 12.71 -18.71 -6.32
C ALA A 129 13.57 -17.83 -5.40
N GLN A 130 14.38 -16.94 -5.99
CA GLN A 130 15.19 -15.96 -5.24
C GLN A 130 14.36 -14.95 -4.43
N VAL A 131 13.19 -14.55 -4.93
CA VAL A 131 12.29 -13.61 -4.24
C VAL A 131 11.63 -14.31 -3.06
N ARG A 132 11.22 -15.57 -3.25
CA ARG A 132 10.71 -16.42 -2.17
C ARG A 132 11.76 -16.64 -1.08
N ALA A 133 13.00 -16.96 -1.48
CA ALA A 133 14.11 -17.14 -0.55
C ALA A 133 14.39 -15.85 0.25
N ARG A 134 14.40 -14.68 -0.41
CA ARG A 134 14.56 -13.38 0.26
C ARG A 134 13.43 -13.06 1.24
N ALA A 135 12.18 -13.30 0.85
CA ALA A 135 11.03 -13.08 1.75
C ALA A 135 11.15 -13.93 3.02
N ARG A 136 11.54 -15.20 2.88
CA ARG A 136 11.78 -16.11 4.02
C ARG A 136 12.96 -15.67 4.86
N GLN A 137 14.08 -15.32 4.21
CA GLN A 137 15.27 -14.82 4.88
C GLN A 137 14.96 -13.55 5.70
N SER A 138 14.15 -12.63 5.17
CA SER A 138 13.72 -11.43 5.90
C SER A 138 13.01 -11.76 7.22
N VAL A 139 12.15 -12.78 7.25
CA VAL A 139 11.49 -13.22 8.50
C VAL A 139 12.49 -13.81 9.49
N THR A 140 13.45 -14.60 9.00
CA THR A 140 14.53 -15.15 9.84
C THR A 140 15.45 -14.05 10.40
N GLU A 141 15.74 -13.03 9.60
CA GLU A 141 16.52 -11.86 10.02
C GLU A 141 15.78 -11.05 11.08
N GLN A 142 14.49 -10.78 10.90
CA GLN A 142 13.63 -10.13 11.91
C GLN A 142 13.58 -10.94 13.22
N ALA A 143 13.48 -12.27 13.14
CA ALA A 143 13.50 -13.13 14.32
C ALA A 143 14.86 -13.06 15.06
N SER A 144 15.96 -13.00 14.31
CA SER A 144 17.32 -12.89 14.86
C SER A 144 17.57 -11.50 15.48
N GLU A 145 17.08 -10.44 14.86
CA GLU A 145 17.12 -9.08 15.38
C GLU A 145 16.30 -8.97 16.68
N ALA A 146 15.07 -9.50 16.68
CA ALA A 146 14.22 -9.56 17.87
C ALA A 146 14.88 -10.36 19.02
N GLN A 147 15.61 -11.44 18.70
CA GLN A 147 16.38 -12.19 19.68
C GLN A 147 17.52 -11.36 20.29
N THR A 148 18.21 -10.55 19.46
CA THR A 148 19.25 -9.63 19.92
C THR A 148 18.66 -8.59 20.88
N TYR A 149 17.53 -7.97 20.52
CA TYR A 149 16.85 -7.02 21.39
C TYR A 149 16.34 -7.65 22.68
N LEU A 150 15.92 -8.91 22.65
CA LEU A 150 15.48 -9.63 23.83
C LEU A 150 16.62 -9.81 24.84
N GLU A 151 17.84 -10.06 24.39
CA GLU A 151 19.03 -10.16 25.25
C GLU A 151 19.33 -8.83 25.94
N ASP A 152 19.23 -7.72 25.21
CA ASP A 152 19.46 -6.37 25.74
C ASP A 152 18.35 -5.91 26.71
N LEU A 153 17.11 -6.31 26.47
CA LEU A 153 15.93 -5.88 27.23
C LEU A 153 15.48 -6.87 28.30
N ALA A 154 16.18 -8.00 28.47
CA ALA A 154 15.76 -9.08 29.37
C ALA A 154 15.46 -8.61 30.81
N ALA A 155 16.24 -7.66 31.32
CA ALA A 155 16.07 -7.09 32.66
C ALA A 155 14.82 -6.21 32.82
N HIS A 156 14.22 -5.77 31.71
CA HIS A 156 13.06 -4.88 31.67
C HIS A 156 11.74 -5.61 31.36
N LEU A 157 11.80 -6.91 31.10
CA LEU A 157 10.64 -7.70 30.72
C LEU A 157 10.14 -8.55 31.89
N ALA A 158 8.82 -8.66 32.01
CA ALA A 158 8.23 -9.63 32.91
C ALA A 158 8.56 -11.06 32.43
N PRO A 159 8.66 -12.06 33.34
CA PRO A 159 8.98 -13.43 32.95
C PRO A 159 8.02 -14.06 31.92
N ALA A 160 6.77 -13.61 31.85
CA ALA A 160 5.81 -14.05 30.84
C ALA A 160 6.13 -13.47 29.45
N GLU A 161 6.48 -12.19 29.37
CA GLU A 161 6.84 -11.49 28.13
C GLU A 161 8.12 -12.07 27.55
N HIS A 162 9.14 -12.28 28.40
CA HIS A 162 10.38 -12.91 27.99
C HIS A 162 10.16 -14.30 27.39
N ARG A 163 9.36 -15.16 28.04
CA ARG A 163 9.04 -16.50 27.52
C ARG A 163 8.24 -16.46 26.21
N LEU A 164 7.34 -15.49 26.06
CA LEU A 164 6.60 -15.32 24.81
C LEU A 164 7.55 -14.93 23.67
N LEU A 165 8.40 -13.92 23.89
CA LEU A 165 9.36 -13.45 22.90
C LEU A 165 10.35 -14.55 22.52
N GLN A 166 10.94 -15.25 23.50
CA GLN A 166 11.82 -16.40 23.24
C GLN A 166 11.15 -17.46 22.38
N ARG A 167 9.87 -17.77 22.64
CA ARG A 167 9.13 -18.75 21.85
C ARG A 167 8.95 -18.25 20.42
N VAL A 168 8.44 -17.03 20.26
CA VAL A 168 8.16 -16.43 18.94
C VAL A 168 9.44 -16.33 18.11
N THR A 169 10.53 -15.81 18.66
CA THR A 169 11.82 -15.70 17.93
C THR A 169 12.39 -17.06 17.55
N SER A 170 12.15 -18.10 18.35
CA SER A 170 12.59 -19.47 18.02
C SER A 170 11.71 -20.17 16.98
N GLU A 171 10.41 -19.90 16.94
CA GLU A 171 9.44 -20.59 16.05
C GLU A 171 9.30 -19.88 14.68
N LEU A 172 9.52 -18.56 14.63
CA LEU A 172 9.33 -17.76 13.41
C LEU A 172 10.14 -18.25 12.20
N PRO A 173 11.42 -18.64 12.30
CA PRO A 173 12.18 -19.15 11.16
C PRO A 173 11.56 -20.40 10.52
N ASP A 174 11.07 -21.34 11.35
CA ASP A 174 10.42 -22.56 10.85
C ASP A 174 9.06 -22.25 10.21
N LEU A 175 8.31 -21.31 10.79
CA LEU A 175 7.05 -20.84 10.22
C LEU A 175 7.26 -20.14 8.88
N ALA A 176 8.34 -19.38 8.71
CA ALA A 176 8.66 -18.66 7.48
C ALA A 176 8.70 -19.59 6.25
N GLU A 177 9.17 -20.83 6.41
CA GLU A 177 9.18 -21.81 5.33
C GLU A 177 7.77 -22.20 4.86
N ALA A 178 6.81 -22.25 5.78
CA ALA A 178 5.42 -22.60 5.50
C ALA A 178 4.56 -21.40 5.07
N LEU A 179 5.01 -20.17 5.30
CA LEU A 179 4.22 -18.98 4.98
C LEU A 179 4.08 -18.79 3.46
N PRO A 180 2.86 -18.50 2.96
CA PRO A 180 2.65 -18.18 1.56
C PRO A 180 3.34 -16.86 1.24
N VAL A 181 4.17 -16.88 0.20
CA VAL A 181 4.74 -15.66 -0.40
C VAL A 181 3.81 -15.19 -1.50
N VAL A 182 3.27 -13.99 -1.33
CA VAL A 182 2.28 -13.35 -2.19
C VAL A 182 2.79 -11.99 -2.66
N PHE A 183 2.19 -11.41 -3.68
CA PHE A 183 2.34 -9.99 -3.97
C PHE A 183 1.48 -9.23 -2.96
N ARG A 184 2.11 -8.44 -2.10
CA ARG A 184 1.47 -7.73 -1.00
C ARG A 184 1.05 -6.33 -1.43
N HIS A 185 0.11 -5.75 -0.71
CA HIS A 185 -0.12 -4.32 -0.78
C HIS A 185 1.03 -3.56 -0.09
N GLY A 186 1.55 -4.10 1.02
CA GLY A 186 2.66 -3.55 1.81
C GLY A 186 2.17 -2.62 2.92
N ASP A 187 1.16 -1.81 2.61
CA ASP A 187 0.52 -0.91 3.57
C ASP A 187 -1.00 -1.10 3.64
N TYR A 188 -1.44 -2.33 3.94
CA TYR A 188 -2.86 -2.69 3.89
C TYR A 188 -3.62 -2.25 5.15
N SER A 189 -3.89 -0.96 5.29
CA SER A 189 -4.56 -0.40 6.47
C SER A 189 -5.68 0.60 6.12
N PRO A 190 -6.59 0.94 7.06
CA PRO A 190 -7.68 1.89 6.82
C PRO A 190 -7.27 3.27 6.29
N ARG A 191 -5.99 3.63 6.34
CA ARG A 191 -5.48 4.88 5.74
C ARG A 191 -5.48 4.86 4.21
N ASN A 192 -5.45 3.66 3.64
CA ASN A 192 -5.40 3.39 2.21
C ASN A 192 -6.73 2.82 1.68
N TRP A 193 -7.78 2.83 2.51
CA TRP A 193 -9.11 2.41 2.14
C TRP A 193 -10.01 3.63 1.95
N LEU A 194 -10.71 3.71 0.83
CA LEU A 194 -11.75 4.70 0.57
C LEU A 194 -13.12 4.06 0.72
N TRP A 195 -13.97 4.64 1.58
CA TRP A 195 -15.37 4.23 1.73
C TRP A 195 -16.30 5.27 1.10
N CYS A 196 -17.15 4.83 0.19
CA CYS A 196 -18.24 5.62 -0.38
C CYS A 196 -19.58 5.08 0.17
N SER A 197 -20.18 5.79 1.13
CA SER A 197 -21.44 5.40 1.76
C SER A 197 -22.61 5.35 0.76
N GLU A 198 -22.70 6.32 -0.15
CA GLU A 198 -23.75 6.41 -1.18
C GLU A 198 -23.83 5.16 -2.06
N SER A 199 -22.67 4.58 -2.40
CA SER A 199 -22.58 3.37 -3.22
C SER A 199 -22.25 2.11 -2.40
N SER A 200 -22.09 2.25 -1.08
CA SER A 200 -21.62 1.18 -0.18
C SER A 200 -20.40 0.42 -0.72
N ARG A 201 -19.43 1.17 -1.27
CA ARG A 201 -18.25 0.63 -1.96
C ARG A 201 -16.96 0.97 -1.24
N LEU A 202 -16.09 -0.04 -1.13
CA LEU A 202 -14.70 0.08 -0.71
C LEU A 202 -13.81 0.21 -1.94
N SER A 203 -12.79 1.05 -1.88
CA SER A 203 -11.71 1.10 -2.86
C SER A 203 -10.35 1.17 -2.16
N LEU A 204 -9.30 0.71 -2.85
CA LEU A 204 -7.93 0.64 -2.35
C LEU A 204 -7.04 1.64 -3.10
N ILE A 205 -6.16 2.33 -2.38
CA ILE A 205 -5.23 3.33 -2.92
C ILE A 205 -3.83 3.11 -2.36
N ASP A 206 -2.85 3.80 -2.94
CA ASP A 206 -1.46 3.89 -2.47
C ASP A 206 -0.68 2.56 -2.45
N PHE A 207 -0.09 2.24 -3.60
CA PHE A 207 0.62 0.98 -3.83
C PHE A 207 2.15 1.09 -3.71
N GLU A 208 2.66 2.15 -3.09
CA GLU A 208 4.10 2.45 -3.03
C GLU A 208 4.93 1.35 -2.35
N GLU A 209 4.32 0.64 -1.39
CA GLU A 209 4.95 -0.45 -0.65
C GLU A 209 4.64 -1.84 -1.25
N SER A 210 3.95 -1.90 -2.39
CA SER A 210 3.56 -3.17 -3.00
C SER A 210 4.78 -3.94 -3.50
N ALA A 211 4.95 -5.15 -2.96
CA ALA A 211 6.06 -6.02 -3.28
C ALA A 211 5.74 -7.47 -2.87
N HIS A 212 6.51 -8.41 -3.40
CA HIS A 212 6.44 -9.77 -2.91
C HIS A 212 6.89 -9.86 -1.45
N GLY A 213 6.21 -10.66 -0.65
CA GLY A 213 6.58 -11.01 0.72
C GLY A 213 5.59 -11.98 1.32
N THR A 214 5.65 -12.20 2.62
CA THR A 214 4.75 -13.14 3.30
C THR A 214 3.36 -12.55 3.46
N ALA A 215 2.31 -13.34 3.20
CA ALA A 215 0.94 -12.83 3.23
C ALA A 215 0.52 -12.24 4.59
N VAL A 216 1.14 -12.72 5.68
CA VAL A 216 0.85 -12.25 7.04
C VAL A 216 1.26 -10.79 7.27
N GLU A 217 2.21 -10.25 6.48
CA GLU A 217 2.62 -8.85 6.61
C GLU A 217 1.51 -7.85 6.24
N ASP A 218 0.56 -8.22 5.38
CA ASP A 218 -0.63 -7.38 5.08
C ASP A 218 -1.76 -7.55 6.12
N LEU A 219 -1.61 -8.45 7.09
CA LEU A 219 -2.59 -8.71 8.15
C LEU A 219 -2.20 -8.10 9.50
N ALA A 220 -1.03 -7.46 9.57
CA ALA A 220 -0.42 -6.94 10.78
C ALA A 220 -1.02 -5.59 11.23
#